data_AF-R4WP32-F1
#
_entry.id   AF-R4WP32-F1
#
_cell.length_a   1.000
_cell.length_b   1.000
_cell.length_c   1.000
_cell.angle_alpha   90.00
_cell.angle_beta   90.00
_cell.angle_gamma   90.00
#
_symmetry.space_group_name_H-M   'P 1'
#
loop_
_entity.id
_entity.type
_entity.pdbx_description
1 polymer ?
#
loop_
_entity_poly.entity_id
_entity_poly.type
_entity_poly.pdbx_seq_one_letter_code
_entity_poly.pdbx_strand_id
1 'polypeptide(L)'
;MGIWLERRATHLEQDAQGRSWMVIDYQIINAAQSLTQAALPAFELKAADGTRLGVAAWPISVGPLTPRTSFRNGDLQMLRPDRIVMPSNGAALQRRMITMLALTFITMLSWAAWWTWRKRRDASILPFARAWRTLSTLDTPELDQNDDAWVHMHRALDETAGQVVHAASLHALFERAPYLEAMKARIEAFYASSQQRFFKRDATQTSFSLRDFARALYRAERRQ
;
A
#
# COMPACT_ATOMS: atom_id res chain seq x y z
N MET A 1 21.82 32.35 -17.85
CA MET A 1 22.03 33.69 -17.24
C MET A 1 21.49 33.65 -15.83
N GLY A 2 22.31 34.04 -14.86
CA GLY A 2 22.08 33.76 -13.44
C GLY A 2 20.89 34.53 -12.89
N ILE A 3 20.28 33.98 -11.83
CA ILE A 3 19.07 34.44 -11.14
C ILE A 3 19.22 35.89 -10.59
N TRP A 4 20.36 36.54 -10.76
CA TRP A 4 20.70 37.83 -10.14
C TRP A 4 21.00 38.96 -11.13
N LEU A 5 21.45 38.65 -12.35
CA LEU A 5 22.02 39.63 -13.28
C LEU A 5 21.36 39.54 -14.66
N GLU A 6 20.93 40.69 -15.16
CA GLU A 6 20.47 40.88 -16.54
C GLU A 6 21.47 41.75 -17.30
N ARG A 7 21.83 41.34 -18.53
CA ARG A 7 22.72 42.10 -19.40
C ARG A 7 21.90 43.11 -20.21
N ARG A 8 22.23 44.40 -20.09
CA ARG A 8 21.59 45.48 -20.87
C ARG A 8 22.25 45.64 -22.23
N ALA A 9 21.73 46.57 -23.04
CA ALA A 9 22.28 46.88 -24.36
C ALA A 9 23.75 47.30 -24.25
N THR A 10 24.57 46.78 -25.16
CA THR A 10 26.00 47.13 -25.26
C THR A 10 26.18 48.30 -26.20
N HIS A 11 26.97 49.29 -25.81
CA HIS A 11 27.28 50.45 -26.65
C HIS A 11 28.80 50.64 -26.77
N LEU A 12 29.21 51.34 -27.83
CA LEU A 12 30.60 51.70 -28.07
C LEU A 12 30.75 53.19 -27.75
N GLU A 13 31.74 53.51 -26.92
CA GLU A 13 32.11 54.89 -26.63
C GLU A 13 33.47 55.18 -27.23
N GLN A 14 33.68 56.43 -27.62
CA GLN A 14 34.93 56.89 -28.21
C GLN A 14 35.42 58.15 -27.49
N ASP A 15 36.69 58.15 -27.11
CA ASP A 15 37.37 59.29 -26.50
C ASP A 15 37.71 60.37 -27.54
N ALA A 16 37.96 61.60 -27.07
CA ALA A 16 38.43 62.73 -27.88
C ALA A 16 39.74 62.43 -28.64
N GLN A 17 40.48 61.40 -28.21
CA GLN A 17 41.72 60.92 -28.82
C GLN A 17 41.50 59.75 -29.80
N GLY A 18 40.25 59.42 -30.15
CA GLY A 18 39.89 58.42 -31.15
C GLY A 18 39.89 56.97 -30.66
N ARG A 19 40.22 56.71 -29.39
CA ARG A 19 40.18 55.37 -28.78
C ARG A 19 38.75 54.95 -28.52
N SER A 20 38.37 53.74 -28.91
CA SER A 20 37.01 53.20 -28.70
C SER A 20 37.02 52.08 -27.67
N TRP A 21 36.02 52.03 -26.79
CA TRP A 21 35.77 50.90 -25.88
C TRP A 21 34.31 50.46 -25.93
N MET A 22 34.09 49.16 -25.70
CA MET A 22 32.76 48.58 -25.59
C MET A 22 32.33 48.58 -24.12
N VAL A 23 31.18 49.20 -23.85
CA VAL A 23 30.56 49.20 -22.53
C VAL A 23 29.49 48.11 -22.50
N ILE A 24 29.53 47.28 -21.45
CA ILE A 24 28.57 46.19 -21.23
C ILE A 24 27.96 46.38 -19.85
N ASP A 25 26.72 46.85 -19.83
CA ASP A 25 26.00 47.12 -18.59
C ASP A 25 25.32 45.86 -18.04
N TYR A 26 25.49 45.63 -16.74
CA TYR A 26 24.81 44.56 -15.99
C TYR A 26 23.93 45.15 -14.91
N GLN A 27 22.66 44.75 -14.87
CA GLN A 27 21.69 45.18 -13.87
C GLN A 27 21.36 44.04 -12.91
N ILE A 28 21.33 44.36 -11.61
CA ILE A 28 20.86 43.44 -10.57
C ILE A 28 19.33 43.47 -10.58
N ILE A 29 18.71 42.32 -10.84
CA ILE A 29 17.24 42.21 -10.98
C ILE A 29 16.54 41.62 -9.76
N ASN A 30 17.29 41.04 -8.83
CA ASN A 30 16.75 40.42 -7.63
C ASN A 30 17.44 40.94 -6.37
N ALA A 31 16.64 41.23 -5.34
CA ALA A 31 17.12 41.64 -4.03
C ALA A 31 17.59 40.43 -3.24
N ALA A 32 18.89 40.38 -2.90
CA ALA A 32 19.41 39.32 -2.05
C ALA A 32 18.82 39.46 -0.63
N GLN A 33 18.44 38.37 0.00
CA GLN A 33 17.95 38.44 1.38
C GLN A 33 19.08 38.37 2.43
N SER A 34 20.28 38.04 2.00
CA SER A 34 21.51 37.97 2.80
C SER A 34 22.69 38.27 1.89
N LEU A 35 23.85 38.62 2.45
CA LEU A 35 25.07 38.83 1.66
C LEU A 35 25.34 37.58 0.81
N THR A 36 25.28 37.73 -0.51
CA THR A 36 25.35 36.64 -1.47
C THR A 36 26.43 36.92 -2.50
N GLN A 37 27.28 35.93 -2.78
CA GLN A 37 28.28 36.02 -3.84
C GLN A 37 27.62 35.69 -5.18
N ALA A 38 27.78 36.59 -6.15
CA ALA A 38 27.40 36.38 -7.55
C ALA A 38 28.63 36.59 -8.44
N ALA A 39 28.53 36.24 -9.72
CA ALA A 39 29.61 36.47 -10.67
C ALA A 39 29.05 37.04 -11.97
N LEU A 40 29.75 38.03 -12.53
CA LEU A 40 29.57 38.40 -13.93
C LEU A 40 30.03 37.22 -14.79
N PRO A 41 29.25 36.82 -15.80
CA PRO A 41 29.58 35.67 -16.63
C PRO A 41 30.84 35.93 -17.45
N ALA A 42 31.65 34.89 -17.65
CA ALA A 42 32.71 34.91 -18.66
C ALA A 42 32.09 34.91 -20.07
N PHE A 43 32.72 35.61 -21.01
CA PHE A 43 32.31 35.60 -22.42
C PHE A 43 33.50 35.88 -23.35
N GLU A 44 33.39 35.41 -24.58
CA GLU A 44 34.39 35.68 -25.62
C GLU A 44 33.86 36.74 -26.59
N LEU A 45 34.66 37.77 -26.84
CA LEU A 45 34.45 38.75 -27.89
C LEU A 45 35.24 38.33 -29.12
N LYS A 46 34.61 38.37 -30.29
CA LYS A 46 35.27 38.14 -31.58
C LYS A 46 35.37 39.47 -32.31
N ALA A 47 36.59 39.93 -32.55
CA ALA A 47 36.86 41.11 -33.35
C ALA A 47 36.72 40.80 -34.85
N ALA A 48 36.49 41.84 -35.66
CA ALA A 48 36.26 41.72 -37.10
C ALA A 48 37.50 41.18 -37.87
N ASP A 49 38.69 41.32 -37.29
CA ASP A 49 39.95 40.78 -37.80
C ASP A 49 40.19 39.29 -37.43
N GLY A 50 39.23 38.66 -36.74
CA GLY A 50 39.32 37.27 -36.28
C GLY A 50 39.98 37.09 -34.91
N THR A 51 40.47 38.16 -34.28
CA THR A 51 41.05 38.12 -32.94
C THR A 51 39.97 37.80 -31.90
N ARG A 52 40.28 36.87 -30.98
CA ARG A 52 39.37 36.51 -29.87
C ARG A 52 39.88 37.11 -28.57
N LEU A 53 39.02 37.87 -27.89
CA LEU A 53 39.30 38.43 -26.58
C LEU A 53 38.42 37.72 -25.55
N GLY A 54 39.05 36.94 -24.66
CA GLY A 54 38.35 36.30 -23.56
C GLY A 54 38.17 37.25 -22.38
N VAL A 55 36.94 37.47 -21.94
CA VAL A 55 36.61 38.17 -20.71
C VAL A 55 36.30 37.14 -19.63
N ALA A 56 37.12 37.11 -18.57
CA ALA A 56 36.94 36.18 -17.46
C ALA A 56 35.73 36.53 -16.59
N ALA A 57 35.18 35.54 -15.90
CA ALA A 57 34.12 35.76 -14.93
C ALA A 57 34.66 36.61 -13.76
N TRP A 58 33.88 37.60 -13.33
CA TRP A 58 34.27 38.51 -12.25
C TRP A 58 33.37 38.35 -11.03
N PRO A 59 33.90 38.01 -9.84
CA PRO A 59 33.08 37.84 -8.65
C PRO A 59 32.60 39.19 -8.11
N ILE A 60 31.34 39.25 -7.68
CA ILE A 60 30.73 40.41 -7.03
C ILE A 60 29.95 39.97 -5.79
N SER A 61 29.73 40.89 -4.86
CA SER A 61 28.93 40.67 -3.66
C SER A 61 27.63 41.46 -3.75
N VAL A 62 26.48 40.79 -3.60
CA VAL A 62 25.15 41.41 -3.59
C VAL A 62 24.62 41.40 -2.16
N GLY A 63 24.40 42.59 -1.61
CA GLY A 63 23.86 42.78 -0.26
C GLY A 63 22.34 42.95 -0.24
N PRO A 64 21.70 42.75 0.91
CA PRO A 64 20.27 43.02 1.06
C PRO A 64 19.95 44.52 1.00
N LEU A 65 18.83 44.85 0.36
CA LEU A 65 18.33 46.23 0.29
C LEU A 65 17.89 46.75 1.66
N THR A 66 17.43 45.84 2.54
CA THR A 66 16.93 46.20 3.87
C THR A 66 17.47 45.24 4.92
N PRO A 67 17.95 45.74 6.07
CA PRO A 67 18.42 44.88 7.16
C PRO A 67 17.25 44.04 7.70
N ARG A 68 17.48 42.74 7.91
CA ARG A 68 16.46 41.83 8.50
C ARG A 68 16.13 42.18 9.95
N THR A 69 17.09 42.80 10.64
CA THR A 69 16.96 43.26 12.02
C THR A 69 16.95 44.78 12.02
N SER A 70 15.84 45.39 12.44
CA SER A 70 15.79 46.84 12.66
C SER A 70 16.70 47.22 13.82
N PHE A 71 17.70 48.06 13.58
CA PHE A 71 18.40 48.74 14.68
C PHE A 71 17.43 49.78 15.24
N ARG A 72 17.09 49.69 16.53
CA ARG A 72 16.12 50.58 17.20
C ARG A 72 16.68 52.00 17.44
N ASN A 73 17.55 52.49 16.55
CA ASN A 73 18.13 53.83 16.61
C ASN A 73 17.91 54.53 15.27
N GLY A 74 17.15 55.64 15.29
CA GLY A 74 16.88 56.52 14.16
C GLY A 74 15.96 55.91 13.10
N ASP A 75 14.64 56.07 13.24
CA ASP A 75 13.55 55.84 12.26
C ASP A 75 13.59 54.61 11.31
N LEU A 76 14.51 53.67 11.51
CA LEU A 76 14.63 52.41 10.77
C LEU A 76 13.57 51.43 11.30
N GLN A 77 12.33 51.64 10.87
CA GLN A 77 11.21 50.77 11.21
C GLN A 77 11.33 49.42 10.50
N MET A 78 10.83 48.36 11.14
CA MET A 78 10.72 47.05 10.50
C MET A 78 9.84 47.16 9.24
N LEU A 79 10.22 46.43 8.18
CA LEU A 79 9.40 46.33 6.97
C LEU A 79 7.98 45.89 7.35
N ARG A 80 6.99 46.71 7.00
CA ARG A 80 5.59 46.36 7.22
C ARG A 80 5.16 45.38 6.13
N PRO A 81 4.50 44.27 6.48
CA PRO A 81 3.92 43.38 5.48
C PRO A 81 2.85 44.15 4.70
N ASP A 82 2.91 44.06 3.38
CA ASP A 82 2.00 44.73 2.44
C ASP A 82 0.53 44.29 2.65
N ARG A 83 0.33 43.04 3.11
CA ARG A 83 -0.98 42.49 3.40
C ARG A 83 -1.03 41.82 4.77
N ILE A 84 -1.97 42.25 5.60
CA ILE A 84 -2.34 41.55 6.83
C ILE A 84 -3.17 40.34 6.41
N VAL A 85 -2.63 39.14 6.57
CA VAL A 85 -3.36 37.89 6.33
C VAL A 85 -4.27 37.64 7.54
N MET A 86 -5.57 37.86 7.39
CA MET A 86 -6.54 37.47 8.43
C MET A 86 -6.56 35.93 8.55
N PRO A 87 -6.48 35.37 9.77
CA PRO A 87 -6.56 33.93 9.96
C PRO A 87 -7.94 33.43 9.52
N SER A 88 -7.98 32.58 8.50
CA SER A 88 -9.22 31.92 8.07
C SER A 88 -9.67 30.93 9.14
N ASN A 89 -10.95 30.98 9.53
CA ASN A 89 -11.53 30.05 10.50
C ASN A 89 -11.52 28.60 9.94
N GLY A 90 -10.51 27.82 10.33
CA GLY A 90 -10.30 26.45 9.87
C GLY A 90 -11.33 25.43 10.38
N ALA A 91 -12.24 25.82 11.27
CA ALA A 91 -13.19 24.91 11.89
C ALA A 91 -14.15 24.25 10.88
N ALA A 92 -14.49 24.92 9.78
CA ALA A 92 -15.32 24.34 8.72
C ALA A 92 -14.57 23.25 7.93
N LEU A 93 -13.30 23.51 7.62
CA LEU A 93 -12.43 22.54 6.94
C LEU A 93 -12.16 21.32 7.82
N GLN A 94 -11.87 21.54 9.10
CA GLN A 94 -11.63 20.46 10.06
C GLN A 94 -12.86 19.56 10.22
N ARG A 95 -14.06 20.14 10.35
CA ARG A 95 -15.32 19.36 10.38
C ARG A 95 -15.50 18.53 9.11
N ARG A 96 -15.23 19.10 7.93
CA ARG A 96 -15.33 18.39 6.65
C ARG A 96 -14.33 17.24 6.54
N MET A 97 -13.12 17.39 7.06
CA MET A 97 -12.14 16.30 7.09
C MET A 97 -12.58 15.17 8.01
N ILE A 98 -13.09 15.51 9.20
CA ILE A 98 -13.57 14.51 10.17
C ILE A 98 -14.77 13.74 9.61
N THR A 99 -15.73 14.39 8.95
CA THR A 99 -16.89 13.71 8.38
C THR A 99 -16.49 12.76 7.24
N MET A 100 -15.56 13.17 6.37
CA MET A 100 -15.05 12.32 5.29
C MET A 100 -14.26 11.11 5.83
N LEU A 101 -13.46 11.31 6.87
CA LEU A 101 -12.74 10.24 7.54
C LEU A 101 -13.71 9.25 8.20
N ALA A 102 -14.71 9.75 8.92
CA ALA A 102 -15.72 8.92 9.56
C ALA A 102 -16.50 8.08 8.54
N LEU A 103 -16.92 8.68 7.42
CA LEU A 103 -17.64 7.98 6.37
C LEU A 103 -16.78 6.86 5.76
N THR A 104 -15.50 7.14 5.50
CA THR A 104 -14.55 6.15 4.98
C THR A 104 -14.38 4.97 5.93
N PHE A 105 -14.24 5.24 7.23
CA PHE A 105 -14.16 4.20 8.25
C PHE A 105 -15.44 3.34 8.32
N ILE A 106 -16.61 3.97 8.25
CA ILE A 106 -17.90 3.26 8.26
C ILE A 106 -18.02 2.36 7.03
N THR A 107 -17.65 2.83 5.84
CA THR A 107 -17.67 2.02 4.62
C THR A 107 -16.71 0.83 4.73
N MET A 108 -15.51 1.04 5.25
CA MET A 108 -14.50 -0.01 5.41
C MET A 108 -14.94 -1.06 6.44
N LEU A 109 -15.52 -0.63 7.56
CA LEU A 109 -16.11 -1.51 8.58
C LEU A 109 -17.30 -2.30 8.03
N SER A 110 -18.19 -1.65 7.27
CA SER A 110 -19.35 -2.32 6.65
C SER A 110 -18.89 -3.38 5.65
N TRP A 111 -17.87 -3.09 4.84
CA TRP A 111 -17.31 -4.04 3.90
C TRP A 111 -16.62 -5.22 4.60
N ALA A 112 -15.82 -4.95 5.65
CA ALA A 112 -15.19 -5.99 6.46
C ALA A 112 -16.23 -6.86 7.19
N ALA A 113 -17.29 -6.26 7.73
CA ALA A 113 -18.40 -6.98 8.35
C ALA A 113 -19.15 -7.86 7.32
N TRP A 114 -19.43 -7.33 6.13
CA TRP A 114 -20.04 -8.11 5.06
C TRP A 114 -19.15 -9.26 4.60
N TRP A 115 -17.85 -9.01 4.41
CA TRP A 115 -16.88 -10.03 4.00
C TRP A 115 -16.73 -11.14 5.06
N THR A 116 -16.64 -10.77 6.34
CA THR A 116 -16.55 -11.74 7.43
C THR A 116 -17.85 -12.52 7.60
N TRP A 117 -19.02 -11.89 7.44
CA TRP A 117 -20.30 -12.58 7.41
C TRP A 117 -20.40 -13.55 6.25
N ARG A 118 -19.99 -13.14 5.05
CA ARG A 118 -19.94 -14.01 3.86
C ARG A 118 -19.00 -15.18 4.06
N LYS A 119 -17.78 -14.94 4.56
CA LYS A 119 -16.81 -16.01 4.89
C LYS A 119 -17.34 -16.98 5.95
N ARG A 120 -18.07 -16.48 6.95
CA ARG A 120 -18.73 -17.34 7.96
C ARG A 120 -19.85 -18.16 7.36
N ARG A 121 -20.64 -17.58 6.45
CA ARG A 121 -21.69 -18.28 5.71
C ARG A 121 -21.10 -19.35 4.79
N ASP A 122 -20.03 -19.04 4.08
CA ASP A 122 -19.29 -20.02 3.28
C ASP A 122 -18.70 -21.12 4.19
N ALA A 123 -18.20 -20.77 5.38
CA ALA A 123 -17.72 -21.75 6.36
C ALA A 123 -18.83 -22.59 7.02
N SER A 124 -20.10 -22.16 6.97
CA SER A 124 -21.25 -23.00 7.33
C SER A 124 -21.75 -23.84 6.15
N ILE A 125 -21.48 -23.41 4.91
CA ILE A 125 -21.83 -24.15 3.70
C ILE A 125 -20.75 -25.19 3.35
N LEU A 126 -19.50 -25.01 3.80
CA LEU A 126 -18.38 -25.93 3.56
C LEU A 126 -17.86 -26.63 4.84
N PRO A 127 -18.64 -27.52 5.48
CA PRO A 127 -18.20 -28.31 6.63
C PRO A 127 -16.95 -29.15 6.36
N PHE A 128 -16.76 -29.69 5.15
CA PHE A 128 -15.58 -30.51 4.83
C PHE A 128 -14.29 -29.67 4.74
N ALA A 129 -14.36 -28.41 4.31
CA ALA A 129 -13.23 -27.48 4.34
C ALA A 129 -12.74 -27.15 5.76
N ARG A 130 -13.64 -27.18 6.76
CA ARG A 130 -13.28 -26.98 8.16
C ARG A 130 -12.56 -28.20 8.72
N ALA A 131 -13.13 -29.40 8.50
CA ALA A 131 -12.51 -30.65 8.90
C ALA A 131 -11.13 -30.83 8.24
N TRP A 132 -11.02 -30.58 6.94
CA TRP A 132 -9.75 -30.67 6.22
C TRP A 132 -8.67 -29.75 6.83
N ARG A 133 -9.03 -28.52 7.24
CA ARG A 133 -8.05 -27.58 7.82
C ARG A 133 -7.51 -28.09 9.17
N THR A 134 -8.38 -28.61 10.03
CA THR A 134 -8.00 -29.21 11.32
C THR A 134 -7.19 -30.50 11.14
N LEU A 135 -7.53 -31.34 10.17
CA LEU A 135 -6.80 -32.57 9.89
C LEU A 135 -5.48 -32.31 9.12
N SER A 136 -5.36 -31.21 8.38
CA SER A 136 -4.14 -30.87 7.62
C SER A 136 -2.97 -30.42 8.49
N THR A 137 -3.23 -29.97 9.72
CA THR A 137 -2.20 -29.50 10.68
C THR A 137 -1.54 -30.62 11.47
N LEU A 138 -2.07 -31.84 11.43
CA LEU A 138 -1.57 -33.01 12.16
C LEU A 138 -0.82 -33.96 11.20
N ASP A 139 0.29 -34.56 11.62
CA ASP A 139 1.10 -35.45 10.79
C ASP A 139 0.39 -36.77 10.44
N THR A 140 0.58 -37.30 9.22
CA THR A 140 -0.18 -38.46 8.69
C THR A 140 -0.22 -39.69 9.61
N PRO A 141 0.91 -40.17 10.18
CA PRO A 141 0.89 -41.37 11.02
C PRO A 141 0.19 -41.12 12.37
N GLU A 142 0.26 -39.90 12.89
CA GLU A 142 -0.47 -39.51 14.10
C GLU A 142 -1.96 -39.31 13.82
N LEU A 143 -2.30 -38.78 12.64
CA LEU A 143 -3.68 -38.57 12.20
C LEU A 143 -4.45 -39.88 12.05
N ASP A 144 -3.82 -40.88 11.43
CA ASP A 144 -4.45 -42.19 11.24
C ASP A 144 -4.57 -42.93 12.59
N GLN A 145 -3.74 -42.62 13.59
CA GLN A 145 -3.80 -43.22 14.93
C GLN A 145 -4.65 -42.44 15.94
N ASN A 146 -5.00 -41.18 15.65
CA ASN A 146 -5.73 -40.32 16.57
C ASN A 146 -7.26 -40.48 16.43
N ASP A 147 -7.92 -40.94 17.49
CA ASP A 147 -9.36 -41.13 17.54
C ASP A 147 -10.16 -39.82 17.39
N ASP A 148 -9.60 -38.68 17.83
CA ASP A 148 -10.24 -37.37 17.68
C ASP A 148 -10.37 -36.98 16.20
N ALA A 149 -9.40 -37.35 15.36
CA ALA A 149 -9.43 -37.06 13.93
C ALA A 149 -10.58 -37.78 13.22
N TRP A 150 -10.89 -39.01 13.65
CA TRP A 150 -12.04 -39.79 13.14
C TRP A 150 -13.38 -39.20 13.60
N VAL A 151 -13.48 -38.76 14.86
CA VAL A 151 -14.68 -38.10 15.40
C VAL A 151 -14.93 -36.76 14.70
N HIS A 152 -13.88 -35.98 14.42
CA HIS A 152 -14.00 -34.75 13.65
C HIS A 152 -14.53 -34.99 12.23
N MET A 153 -14.21 -36.14 11.62
CA MET A 153 -14.71 -36.49 10.30
C MET A 153 -16.18 -36.91 10.32
N HIS A 154 -16.60 -37.70 11.31
CA HIS A 154 -18.02 -38.01 11.55
C HIS A 154 -18.84 -36.75 11.79
N ARG A 155 -18.35 -35.83 12.65
CA ARG A 155 -19.04 -34.55 12.90
C ARG A 155 -19.23 -33.73 11.62
N ALA A 156 -18.26 -33.71 10.72
CA ALA A 156 -18.40 -32.98 9.45
C ALA A 156 -19.43 -33.64 8.50
N LEU A 157 -19.51 -34.97 8.49
CA LEU A 157 -20.55 -35.71 7.77
C LEU A 157 -21.94 -35.47 8.37
N ASP A 158 -22.05 -35.47 9.70
CA ASP A 158 -23.27 -35.18 10.45
C ASP A 158 -23.77 -33.74 10.21
N GLU A 159 -22.85 -32.76 10.22
CA GLU A 159 -23.16 -31.36 9.91
C GLU A 159 -23.66 -31.19 8.46
N THR A 160 -23.09 -31.95 7.51
CA THR A 160 -23.54 -31.94 6.09
C THR A 160 -24.94 -32.53 5.94
N ALA A 161 -25.20 -33.67 6.57
CA ALA A 161 -26.52 -34.32 6.57
C ALA A 161 -27.56 -33.57 7.41
N GLY A 162 -27.15 -32.70 8.33
CA GLY A 162 -28.03 -32.03 9.29
C GLY A 162 -28.63 -32.96 10.35
N GLN A 163 -28.10 -34.18 10.46
CA GLN A 163 -28.53 -35.22 11.40
C GLN A 163 -27.35 -36.18 11.62
N VAL A 164 -27.40 -36.97 12.70
CA VAL A 164 -26.35 -37.96 12.97
C VAL A 164 -26.43 -39.09 11.93
N VAL A 165 -25.37 -39.24 11.13
CA VAL A 165 -25.28 -40.23 10.06
C VAL A 165 -24.62 -41.49 10.59
N HIS A 166 -25.37 -42.59 10.56
CA HIS A 166 -24.88 -43.93 10.79
C HIS A 166 -24.70 -44.64 9.45
N ALA A 167 -23.99 -45.78 9.44
CA ALA A 167 -23.85 -46.61 8.26
C ALA A 167 -25.21 -46.99 7.62
N ALA A 168 -26.28 -47.06 8.42
CA ALA A 168 -27.64 -47.32 7.96
C ALA A 168 -28.41 -46.08 7.44
N SER A 169 -27.99 -44.85 7.78
CA SER A 169 -28.66 -43.60 7.39
C SER A 169 -27.88 -42.79 6.34
N LEU A 170 -26.89 -43.41 5.68
CA LEU A 170 -26.12 -42.81 4.59
C LEU A 170 -27.00 -42.32 3.42
N HIS A 171 -28.18 -42.90 3.21
CA HIS A 171 -29.10 -42.46 2.16
C HIS A 171 -29.54 -41.00 2.32
N ALA A 172 -29.83 -40.57 3.56
CA ALA A 172 -30.27 -39.20 3.85
C ALA A 172 -29.15 -38.15 3.67
N LEU A 173 -27.87 -38.58 3.74
CA LEU A 173 -26.73 -37.74 3.37
C LEU A 173 -26.73 -37.49 1.86
N PHE A 174 -26.95 -38.51 1.04
CA PHE A 174 -26.93 -38.38 -0.43
C PHE A 174 -28.11 -37.57 -0.97
N GLU A 175 -29.30 -37.68 -0.36
CA GLU A 175 -30.45 -36.85 -0.74
C GLU A 175 -30.16 -35.34 -0.55
N ARG A 176 -29.40 -35.00 0.49
CA ARG A 176 -29.12 -33.61 0.85
C ARG A 176 -27.86 -33.05 0.21
N ALA A 177 -26.93 -33.92 -0.16
CA ALA A 177 -25.66 -33.62 -0.79
C ALA A 177 -25.43 -34.53 -2.01
N PRO A 178 -26.17 -34.34 -3.13
CA PRO A 178 -26.14 -35.24 -4.29
C PRO A 178 -24.76 -35.32 -4.96
N TYR A 179 -23.91 -34.31 -4.78
CA TYR A 179 -22.52 -34.31 -5.25
C TYR A 179 -21.62 -35.35 -4.57
N LEU A 180 -22.03 -35.91 -3.43
CA LEU A 180 -21.31 -36.97 -2.72
C LEU A 180 -21.62 -38.36 -3.26
N GLU A 181 -22.62 -38.54 -4.13
CA GLU A 181 -22.98 -39.84 -4.71
C GLU A 181 -21.81 -40.50 -5.45
N ALA A 182 -21.01 -39.72 -6.18
CA ALA A 182 -19.81 -40.21 -6.87
C ALA A 182 -18.74 -40.78 -5.90
N MET A 183 -18.81 -40.45 -4.61
CA MET A 183 -17.90 -40.90 -3.56
C MET A 183 -18.55 -41.93 -2.61
N LYS A 184 -19.78 -42.38 -2.90
CA LYS A 184 -20.56 -43.26 -2.02
C LYS A 184 -19.79 -44.50 -1.53
N ALA A 185 -19.17 -45.24 -2.44
CA ALA A 185 -18.41 -46.44 -2.10
C ALA A 185 -17.23 -46.15 -1.13
N ARG A 186 -16.64 -44.96 -1.22
CA ARG A 186 -15.52 -44.55 -0.36
C ARG A 186 -15.99 -44.08 1.01
N ILE A 187 -17.18 -43.48 1.09
CA ILE A 187 -17.84 -43.12 2.35
C ILE A 187 -18.29 -44.39 3.09
N GLU A 188 -18.85 -45.37 2.39
CA GLU A 188 -19.21 -46.68 2.95
C GLU A 188 -17.98 -47.42 3.50
N ALA A 189 -16.87 -47.41 2.75
CA ALA A 189 -15.60 -47.97 3.20
C ALA A 189 -15.08 -47.28 4.47
N PHE A 190 -15.19 -45.94 4.56
CA PHE A 190 -14.84 -45.19 5.78
C PHE A 190 -15.69 -45.61 6.99
N TYR A 191 -17.02 -45.73 6.84
CA TYR A 191 -17.90 -46.18 7.92
C TYR A 191 -17.61 -47.63 8.33
N ALA A 192 -17.30 -48.53 7.38
CA ALA A 192 -16.92 -49.90 7.67
C ALA A 192 -15.59 -49.97 8.45
N SER A 193 -14.57 -49.22 8.03
CA SER A 193 -13.28 -49.13 8.74
C SER A 193 -13.42 -48.48 10.11
N SER A 194 -14.25 -47.44 10.23
CA SER A 194 -14.55 -46.79 11.51
C SER A 194 -15.28 -47.75 12.46
N GLN A 195 -16.25 -48.51 11.98
CA GLN A 195 -16.96 -49.49 12.82
C GLN A 195 -16.03 -50.60 13.31
N GLN A 196 -15.16 -51.11 12.44
CA GLN A 196 -14.16 -52.10 12.83
C GLN A 196 -13.22 -51.54 13.89
N ARG A 197 -12.78 -50.29 13.75
CA ARG A 197 -11.86 -49.65 14.70
C ARG A 197 -12.49 -49.35 16.08
N PHE A 198 -13.69 -48.77 16.12
CA PHE A 198 -14.32 -48.35 17.38
C PHE A 198 -15.08 -49.48 18.09
N PHE A 199 -15.57 -50.49 17.37
CA PHE A 199 -16.43 -51.55 17.94
C PHE A 199 -15.84 -52.96 17.89
N LYS A 200 -14.82 -53.27 17.06
CA LYS A 200 -14.16 -54.59 17.05
C LYS A 200 -12.77 -54.52 17.68
N ARG A 201 -12.65 -55.05 18.90
CA ARG A 201 -11.42 -55.04 19.72
C ARG A 201 -10.21 -55.78 19.13
N ASP A 202 -10.41 -56.65 18.13
CA ASP A 202 -9.36 -57.55 17.60
C ASP A 202 -9.19 -57.50 16.06
N ALA A 203 -9.73 -56.48 15.38
CA ALA A 203 -9.54 -56.38 13.93
C ALA A 203 -8.17 -55.77 13.60
N THR A 204 -7.35 -56.50 12.85
CA THR A 204 -6.16 -56.01 12.15
C THR A 204 -6.48 -54.65 11.55
N GLN A 205 -5.79 -53.60 12.03
CA GLN A 205 -6.04 -52.22 11.60
C GLN A 205 -5.86 -52.14 10.09
N THR A 206 -6.96 -52.06 9.37
CA THR A 206 -6.92 -51.81 7.93
C THR A 206 -6.45 -50.37 7.77
N SER A 207 -5.31 -50.17 7.11
CA SER A 207 -4.70 -48.86 6.89
C SER A 207 -5.54 -48.02 5.93
N PHE A 208 -6.61 -47.41 6.47
CA PHE A 208 -7.40 -46.43 5.75
C PHE A 208 -6.76 -45.06 5.91
N SER A 209 -6.28 -44.47 4.80
CA SER A 209 -5.71 -43.12 4.84
C SER A 209 -6.82 -42.08 5.04
N LEU A 210 -6.97 -41.60 6.27
CA LEU A 210 -7.98 -40.61 6.65
C LEU A 210 -7.72 -39.28 5.92
N ARG A 211 -6.44 -38.94 5.75
CA ARG A 211 -6.00 -37.72 5.05
C ARG A 211 -6.43 -37.70 3.58
N ASP A 212 -6.27 -38.79 2.85
CA ASP A 212 -6.66 -38.80 1.43
C ASP A 212 -8.17 -38.80 1.24
N PHE A 213 -8.91 -39.42 2.16
CA PHE A 213 -10.37 -39.32 2.22
C PHE A 213 -10.86 -37.89 2.47
N ALA A 214 -10.35 -37.23 3.51
CA ALA A 214 -10.70 -35.84 3.83
C ALA A 214 -10.33 -34.87 2.68
N ARG A 215 -9.19 -35.10 2.00
CA ARG A 215 -8.77 -34.32 0.83
C ARG A 215 -9.72 -34.49 -0.36
N ALA A 216 -10.22 -35.71 -0.59
CA ALA A 216 -11.13 -35.99 -1.70
C ALA A 216 -12.52 -35.36 -1.46
N LEU A 217 -13.02 -35.43 -0.22
CA LEU A 217 -14.26 -34.75 0.18
C LEU A 217 -14.14 -33.22 0.05
N TYR A 218 -13.03 -32.64 0.52
CA TYR A 218 -12.76 -31.22 0.35
C TYR A 218 -12.72 -30.77 -1.13
N ARG A 219 -12.13 -31.57 -2.01
CA ARG A 219 -12.09 -31.28 -3.45
C ARG A 219 -13.46 -31.40 -4.11
N ALA A 220 -14.30 -32.34 -3.67
CA ALA A 220 -15.66 -32.48 -4.18
C ALA A 220 -16.53 -31.29 -3.76
N GLU A 221 -16.43 -30.85 -2.50
CA GLU A 221 -17.16 -29.70 -1.96
C GLU A 221 -16.73 -28.37 -2.62
N ARG A 222 -15.44 -28.20 -2.95
CA ARG A 222 -14.92 -27.00 -3.62
C ARG A 222 -15.31 -26.89 -5.10
N ARG A 223 -15.75 -27.98 -5.73
CA ARG A 223 -16.16 -28.02 -7.14
C ARG A 223 -17.63 -27.69 -7.36
N GLN A 224 -18.39 -27.52 -6.29
CA GLN A 224 -19.76 -27.00 -6.31
C GLN A 224 -19.79 -25.48 -6.26
#